data_AF-A0A804MZG5-F1
#
_entry.id   AF-A0A804MZG5-F1
#
_cell.length_a   1.000
_cell.length_b   1.000
_cell.length_c   1.000
_cell.angle_alpha   90.00
_cell.angle_beta   90.00
_cell.angle_gamma   90.00
#
_symmetry.space_group_name_H-M   'P 1'
#
loop_
_entity.id
_entity.type
_entity.pdbx_description
1 polymer ?
#
loop_
_entity_poly.entity_id
_entity_poly.type
_entity_poly.pdbx_seq_one_letter_code
_entity_poly.pdbx_strand_id
1 'polypeptide(L)'
;MRDRNELPTPWTEGEILSSSNLKALTFNDLKNATKNFRPDSLLGEGGFGHVYKGWIDEHTLAPSRPGSGMVVAVKKLKPKGFQG
;
A
#
# COMPACT_ATOMS: atom_id res chain seq x y z
N MET A 1 -30.71 4.26 -23.44
CA MET A 1 -29.24 4.21 -23.57
C MET A 1 -28.60 5.27 -22.69
N ARG A 2 -28.18 4.85 -21.49
CA ARG A 2 -27.16 5.39 -20.57
C ARG A 2 -27.59 4.87 -19.20
N ASP A 3 -27.26 3.60 -18.96
CA ASP A 3 -27.29 3.07 -17.61
C ASP A 3 -26.31 3.93 -16.82
N ARG A 4 -26.84 4.71 -15.89
CA ARG A 4 -26.03 5.52 -14.99
C ARG A 4 -25.27 4.50 -14.16
N ASN A 5 -24.02 4.26 -14.52
CA ASN A 5 -23.08 3.53 -13.70
C ASN A 5 -23.04 4.22 -12.34
N GLU A 6 -23.81 3.70 -11.39
CA GLU A 6 -23.75 4.06 -9.99
C GLU A 6 -22.33 3.72 -9.54
N LEU A 7 -21.53 4.76 -9.29
CA LEU A 7 -20.20 4.59 -8.75
C LEU A 7 -20.36 3.83 -7.43
N PRO A 8 -19.65 2.71 -7.22
CA PRO A 8 -19.69 2.01 -5.95
C PRO A 8 -19.39 3.03 -4.84
N THR A 9 -20.30 3.14 -3.89
CA THR A 9 -20.13 4.02 -2.73
C THR A 9 -18.81 3.70 -2.06
N PRO A 10 -18.00 4.71 -1.71
CA PRO A 10 -16.77 4.49 -0.95
C PRO A 10 -17.10 3.65 0.29
N TRP A 11 -16.40 2.54 0.44
CA TRP A 11 -16.50 1.70 1.63
C TRP A 11 -16.26 2.57 2.86
N THR A 12 -17.15 2.45 3.83
CA THR A 12 -16.93 3.10 5.13
C THR A 12 -15.67 2.52 5.78
N GLU A 13 -14.98 3.29 6.61
CA GLU A 13 -13.80 2.81 7.36
C GLU A 13 -14.11 1.51 8.11
N GLY A 14 -15.31 1.42 8.72
CA GLY A 14 -15.79 0.22 9.39
C GLY A 14 -15.90 -0.99 8.45
N GLU A 15 -16.42 -0.83 7.24
CA GLU A 15 -16.52 -1.92 6.25
C GLU A 15 -15.15 -2.35 5.74
N ILE A 16 -14.25 -1.40 5.48
CA ILE A 16 -12.88 -1.69 5.06
C ILE A 16 -12.21 -2.53 6.14
N LEU A 17 -12.20 -2.06 7.40
CA LEU A 17 -11.59 -2.76 8.53
C LEU A 17 -12.26 -4.12 8.83
N SER A 18 -13.55 -4.26 8.53
CA SER A 18 -14.31 -5.51 8.69
C SER A 18 -14.04 -6.53 7.58
N SER A 19 -13.36 -6.14 6.50
CA SER A 19 -13.01 -7.05 5.41
C SER A 19 -12.03 -8.12 5.90
N SER A 20 -12.46 -9.38 5.81
CA SER A 20 -11.71 -10.56 6.27
C SER A 20 -10.35 -10.75 5.61
N ASN A 21 -10.11 -10.04 4.49
CA ASN A 21 -8.90 -10.18 3.68
C ASN A 21 -7.84 -9.10 3.97
N LEU A 22 -8.16 -8.08 4.80
CA LEU A 22 -7.17 -7.09 5.18
C LEU A 22 -6.18 -7.65 6.21
N LYS A 23 -4.93 -7.20 6.08
CA LYS A 23 -3.83 -7.56 6.97
C LYS A 23 -3.29 -6.32 7.63
N ALA A 24 -3.13 -6.38 8.95
CA ALA A 24 -2.52 -5.29 9.71
C ALA A 24 -0.99 -5.38 9.64
N LEU A 25 -0.36 -4.26 9.31
CA LEU A 25 1.09 -4.09 9.31
C LEU A 25 1.44 -2.80 10.04
N THR A 26 2.53 -2.80 10.79
CA THR A 26 3.00 -1.59 11.45
C THR A 26 3.75 -0.70 10.47
N PHE A 27 3.84 0.60 10.76
CA PHE A 27 4.70 1.49 9.99
C PHE A 27 6.16 1.02 9.96
N ASN A 28 6.64 0.41 11.06
CA ASN A 28 7.98 -0.14 11.13
C ASN A 28 8.17 -1.33 10.17
N ASP A 29 7.15 -2.16 9.99
CA ASP A 29 7.19 -3.25 9.01
C ASP A 29 7.32 -2.70 7.58
N LEU A 30 6.50 -1.71 7.23
CA LEU A 30 6.57 -1.05 5.92
C LEU A 30 7.92 -0.38 5.68
N LYS A 31 8.46 0.30 6.72
CA LYS A 31 9.79 0.91 6.68
C LYS A 31 10.86 -0.15 6.43
N ASN A 32 10.83 -1.28 7.13
CA ASN A 32 11.84 -2.34 6.97
C ASN A 32 11.71 -3.09 5.64
N ALA A 33 10.49 -3.35 5.18
CA ALA A 33 10.21 -4.03 3.92
C ALA A 33 10.74 -3.22 2.71
N THR A 34 10.68 -1.89 2.79
CA THR A 34 11.15 -0.94 1.77
C THR A 34 12.56 -0.41 2.01
N LYS A 35 13.29 -0.99 2.98
CA LYS A 35 14.63 -0.54 3.40
C LYS A 35 14.71 0.96 3.70
N ASN A 36 13.77 1.43 4.50
CA ASN A 36 13.54 2.82 4.88
C ASN A 36 13.15 3.72 3.69
N PHE A 37 12.23 3.22 2.85
CA PHE A 37 11.74 3.95 1.67
C PHE A 37 12.89 4.42 0.76
N ARG A 38 13.88 3.54 0.53
CA ARG A 38 15.08 3.86 -0.24
C ARG A 38 14.73 4.25 -1.68
N PRO A 39 15.42 5.24 -2.28
CA PRO A 39 15.19 5.64 -3.68
C PRO A 39 15.31 4.48 -4.68
N ASP A 40 16.25 3.53 -4.45
CA ASP A 40 16.41 2.33 -5.30
C ASP A 40 15.18 1.42 -5.31
N SER A 41 14.29 1.56 -4.33
CA SER A 41 13.03 0.84 -4.26
C SER A 41 11.86 1.61 -4.88
N LEU A 42 12.04 2.85 -5.34
CA LEU A 42 10.97 3.66 -5.91
C LEU A 42 10.47 3.02 -7.22
N LEU A 43 9.18 2.69 -7.26
CA LEU A 43 8.48 2.17 -8.44
C LEU A 43 7.79 3.27 -9.25
N GLY A 44 7.40 4.36 -8.59
CA GLY A 44 6.77 5.49 -9.25
C GLY A 44 6.38 6.61 -8.30
N GLU A 45 6.15 7.80 -8.85
CA GLU A 45 5.68 8.98 -8.13
C GLU A 45 4.51 9.63 -8.89
N GLY A 46 3.57 10.20 -8.13
CA GLY A 46 2.52 11.08 -8.66
C GLY A 46 2.07 12.11 -7.61
N GLY A 47 0.97 12.81 -7.86
CA GLY A 47 0.47 13.81 -6.91
C GLY A 47 -0.08 13.22 -5.61
N PHE A 48 -0.46 11.94 -5.59
CA PHE A 48 -0.77 11.23 -4.35
C PHE A 48 0.46 10.92 -3.48
N GLY A 49 1.66 10.88 -4.06
CA GLY A 49 2.89 10.49 -3.37
C GLY A 49 3.71 9.46 -4.12
N HIS A 50 4.46 8.66 -3.38
CA HIS A 50 5.46 7.73 -3.91
C HIS A 50 5.02 6.28 -3.68
N VAL A 51 5.38 5.40 -4.60
CA VAL A 51 5.18 3.95 -4.48
C VAL A 51 6.55 3.29 -4.42
N TYR A 52 6.80 2.51 -3.36
CA TYR A 52 8.07 1.81 -3.14
C TYR A 52 7.88 0.30 -3.21
N LYS A 53 8.87 -0.41 -3.72
CA LYS A 53 8.98 -1.86 -3.71
C LYS A 53 9.39 -2.32 -2.30
N GLY A 54 8.62 -3.25 -1.74
CA GLY A 54 8.95 -3.93 -0.51
C GLY A 54 9.01 -5.44 -0.70
N TRP A 55 9.59 -6.10 0.30
CA TRP A 55 9.58 -7.56 0.40
C TRP A 55 9.13 -7.96 1.80
N ILE A 56 8.17 -8.87 1.86
CA ILE A 56 7.66 -9.47 3.11
C ILE A 56 7.59 -10.98 2.97
N ASP A 57 7.63 -11.68 4.09
CA ASP A 57 7.33 -13.10 4.14
C ASP A 57 5.84 -13.36 3.88
N GLU A 58 5.51 -14.37 3.07
CA GLU A 58 4.12 -14.60 2.63
C GLU A 58 3.21 -15.08 3.78
N HIS A 59 3.76 -15.79 4.76
CA HIS A 59 2.99 -16.39 5.84
C HIS A 59 2.91 -15.49 7.07
N THR A 60 4.05 -14.92 7.47
CA THR A 60 4.17 -14.09 8.67
C THR A 60 3.96 -12.60 8.39
N LEU A 61 4.02 -12.18 7.12
CA LEU A 61 3.99 -10.79 6.67
C LEU A 61 5.11 -9.91 7.26
N ALA A 62 6.10 -10.53 7.91
CA ALA A 62 7.27 -9.86 8.45
C ALA A 62 8.15 -9.34 7.30
N PRO A 63 8.85 -8.20 7.48
CA PRO A 63 9.79 -7.69 6.48
C PRO A 63 10.87 -8.70 6.12
N SER A 64 11.06 -8.95 4.83
CA SER A 64 12.07 -9.88 4.33
C SER A 64 13.25 -9.16 3.65
N ARG A 65 14.24 -9.93 3.22
CA ARG A 65 15.38 -9.40 2.45
C ARG A 65 14.96 -9.19 0.99
N PRO A 66 15.52 -8.18 0.30
CA PRO A 66 15.28 -7.99 -1.12
C PRO A 66 15.58 -9.27 -1.90
N GLY A 67 14.64 -9.68 -2.75
CA GLY A 67 14.73 -10.93 -3.51
C GLY A 67 14.25 -12.19 -2.78
N SER A 68 13.76 -12.06 -1.54
CA SER A 68 13.19 -13.16 -0.75
C SER A 68 11.75 -12.83 -0.32
N GLY A 69 10.87 -13.83 -0.32
CA GLY A 69 9.45 -13.66 0.03
C GLY A 69 8.62 -12.98 -1.06
N MET A 70 7.45 -12.50 -0.67
CA MET A 70 6.48 -11.84 -1.54
C MET A 70 6.85 -10.38 -1.79
N VAL A 71 6.76 -9.96 -3.05
CA VAL A 71 6.97 -8.57 -3.47
C VAL A 71 5.70 -7.77 -3.23
N VAL A 72 5.81 -6.60 -2.60
CA VAL A 72 4.70 -5.68 -2.34
C VAL A 72 4.99 -4.27 -2.85
N ALA A 73 3.94 -3.51 -3.13
CA ALA A 73 4.01 -2.08 -3.41
C ALA A 73 3.49 -1.29 -2.20
N VAL A 74 4.34 -0.44 -1.62
CA VAL A 74 4.00 0.40 -0.46
C VAL A 74 3.84 1.84 -0.94
N LYS A 75 2.61 2.34 -0.92
CA LYS A 75 2.31 3.72 -1.28
C LYS A 75 2.45 4.63 -0.05
N LYS A 76 3.35 5.60 -0.12
CA LYS A 76 3.51 6.67 0.89
C LYS A 76 2.82 7.93 0.39
N LEU A 77 1.68 8.24 1.01
CA LEU A 77 0.87 9.39 0.63
C LEU A 77 1.53 10.73 1.02
N LYS A 78 1.35 11.75 0.18
CA LYS A 78 1.73 13.13 0.49
C LYS A 78 0.68 13.70 1.46
N PRO A 79 1.06 14.13 2.69
CA PRO A 79 0.09 14.61 3.69
C PRO A 79 -0.64 15.89 3.28
N LYS A 80 -0.08 16.65 2.34
CA LYS A 80 -0.66 17.87 1.75
C LYS A 80 -0.96 17.70 0.25
N GLY A 81 -1.21 16.47 -0.20
CA GLY A 81 -1.56 16.21 -1.59
C GLY A 81 -2.93 16.83 -1.91
N PHE A 82 -3.00 17.69 -2.92
CA PHE A 82 -4.26 18.28 -3.40
C PHE A 82 -4.95 17.45 -4.48
N GLN A 83 -4.40 16.28 -4.82
CA GLN A 83 -5.03 15.34 -5.73
C GLN A 83 -5.81 14.33 -4.90
N GLY A 84 -7.14 14.35 -5.05
CA GLY A 84 -8.12 13.54 -4.34
C GLY A 84 -9.51 14.08 -4.61
#